data_AF-A0A9Q4QR55-F1
#
_entry.id   AF-A0A9Q4QR55-F1
#
_cell.length_a   1.000
_cell.length_b   1.000
_cell.length_c   1.000
_cell.angle_alpha   90.00
_cell.angle_beta   90.00
_cell.angle_gamma   90.00
#
_symmetry.space_group_name_H-M   'P 1'
#
loop_
_entity.id
_entity.type
_entity.pdbx_description
1 polymer ?
#
loop_
_entity_poly.entity_id
_entity_poly.type
_entity_poly.pdbx_seq_one_letter_code
_entity_poly.pdbx_strand_id
1 'polypeptide(L)' 'MITLIHRHIGTVTLDAVIEETHQAELRITENPVESGAMIGDHAVLMPQTVTIAGIVVDYQPQR' A
#
# COMPACT_ATOMS: atom_id res chain seq x y z
N MET A 1 -33.24 -12.93 8.88
CA MET A 1 -33.22 -12.34 7.53
C MET A 1 -31.95 -11.53 7.43
N ILE A 2 -31.00 -11.92 6.57
CA ILE A 2 -29.69 -11.26 6.45
C ILE A 2 -29.66 -10.58 5.08
N THR A 3 -29.38 -9.28 5.06
CA THR A 3 -29.26 -8.48 3.84
C THR A 3 -27.79 -8.23 3.55
N LEU A 4 -27.29 -8.80 2.45
CA LEU A 4 -25.97 -8.49 1.93
C LEU A 4 -26.06 -7.24 1.05
N ILE A 5 -25.37 -6.18 1.44
CA ILE A 5 -25.29 -4.93 0.67
C ILE A 5 -23.92 -4.88 0.00
N HIS A 6 -23.88 -5.02 -1.31
CA HIS A 6 -22.66 -4.88 -2.09
C HIS A 6 -22.57 -3.44 -2.60
N ARG A 7 -21.65 -2.63 -2.06
CA ARG A 7 -21.44 -1.26 -2.52
C ARG A 7 -20.24 -1.23 -3.46
N HIS A 8 -20.51 -1.02 -4.74
CA HIS A 8 -19.48 -0.73 -5.73
C HIS A 8 -19.15 0.76 -5.67
N ILE A 9 -17.98 1.10 -5.14
CA ILE A 9 -17.41 2.44 -5.26
C ILE A 9 -16.67 2.44 -6.60
N GLY A 10 -17.07 3.31 -7.52
CA GLY A 10 -16.43 3.45 -8.83
C GLY A 10 -15.02 4.05 -8.73
N THR A 11 -14.43 4.40 -9.87
CA THR A 11 -13.12 5.05 -9.92
C THR A 11 -13.15 6.39 -9.18
N VAL A 12 -12.23 6.56 -8.23
CA VAL A 12 -11.98 7.84 -7.56
C VAL A 12 -10.71 8.44 -8.17
N THR A 13 -10.83 9.65 -8.71
CA THR A 13 -9.71 10.40 -9.26
C THR A 13 -9.33 11.49 -8.27
N LEU A 14 -8.04 11.61 -7.95
CA LEU A 14 -7.51 12.71 -7.15
C LEU A 14 -7.33 13.93 -8.06
N ASP A 15 -7.77 15.12 -7.61
CA ASP A 15 -7.58 16.37 -8.35
C ASP A 15 -6.16 16.92 -8.15
N ALA A 16 -5.57 16.66 -6.99
CA ALA A 16 -4.19 17.02 -6.68
C ALA A 16 -3.53 15.95 -5.80
N VAL A 17 -2.26 15.65 -6.08
CA VAL A 17 -1.40 14.83 -5.21
C VAL A 17 -0.63 15.76 -4.29
N ILE A 18 -0.71 15.51 -2.98
CA ILE A 18 0.03 16.27 -1.96
C ILE A 18 1.34 15.55 -1.63
N GLU A 19 1.29 14.22 -1.51
CA GLU A 19 2.42 13.41 -1.09
C GLU A 19 2.37 12.05 -1.77
N GLU A 20 3.55 11.58 -2.18
CA GLU A 20 3.77 10.25 -2.73
C GLU A 20 4.99 9.63 -2.04
N THR A 21 4.81 8.44 -1.46
CA THR A 21 5.87 7.70 -0.76
C THR A 21 6.04 6.32 -1.36
N HIS A 22 7.30 5.95 -1.62
CA HIS A 22 7.68 4.62 -2.09
C HIS A 22 8.45 3.89 -1.00
N GLN A 23 8.01 2.68 -0.67
CA GLN A 23 8.70 1.81 0.27
C GLN A 23 9.06 0.50 -0.43
N ALA A 24 10.36 0.17 -0.40
CA ALA A 24 10.89 -1.09 -0.87
C ALA A 24 11.50 -1.83 0.32
N GLU A 25 11.10 -3.09 0.51
CA GLU A 25 11.60 -3.94 1.59
C GLU A 25 12.36 -5.12 0.99
N LEU A 26 13.58 -5.35 1.48
CA LEU A 26 14.38 -6.53 1.15
C LEU A 26 14.31 -7.51 2.31
N ARG A 27 13.64 -8.66 2.10
CA ARG A 27 13.55 -9.70 3.11
C ARG A 27 14.65 -10.72 2.93
N ILE A 28 15.50 -10.84 3.95
CA ILE A 28 16.50 -11.91 4.01
C ILE A 28 15.82 -13.15 4.60
N THR A 29 16.06 -14.31 4.01
CA THR A 29 15.56 -15.59 4.55
C THR A 29 16.32 -15.94 5.81
N GLU A 30 15.62 -16.32 6.87
CA GLU A 30 16.24 -16.67 8.14
C GLU A 30 16.22 -18.19 8.34
N ASN A 31 17.38 -18.77 8.63
CA ASN A 31 17.49 -20.15 9.11
C ASN A 31 18.24 -20.14 10.46
N PRO A 32 17.52 -20.27 11.60
CA PRO A 32 18.14 -20.14 12.90
C PRO A 32 19.05 -21.34 13.19
N VAL A 33 20.31 -21.08 13.53
CA VAL A 33 21.21 -22.06 14.14
C VAL A 33 21.61 -21.62 15.54
N GLU A 34 21.86 -22.62 16.38
CA GLU A 34 22.02 -22.61 17.83
C GLU A 34 22.60 -21.32 18.45
N SER A 35 22.00 -20.88 19.57
CA SER A 35 22.43 -19.76 20.43
C SER A 35 22.74 -18.42 19.74
N GLY A 36 21.92 -18.00 18.77
CA GLY A 36 21.80 -16.59 18.39
C GLY A 36 22.48 -16.17 17.09
N ALA A 37 23.00 -17.11 16.29
CA ALA A 37 23.54 -16.83 14.97
C ALA A 37 22.45 -17.02 13.89
N MET A 38 22.07 -15.91 13.24
CA MET A 38 21.14 -15.92 12.11
C MET A 38 21.95 -16.08 10.82
N ILE A 39 21.80 -17.21 10.14
CA ILE A 39 22.41 -17.44 8.82
C ILE A 39 21.31 -17.31 7.76
N GLY A 40 21.50 -16.40 6.82
CA GLY A 40 20.61 -16.19 5.70
C GLY A 40 21.40 -16.07 4.40
N ASP A 41 21.18 -17.00 3.47
CA ASP A 41 21.89 -17.04 2.19
C ASP A 41 21.14 -16.33 1.05
N HIS A 42 19.84 -16.11 1.23
CA HIS A 42 18.96 -15.57 0.18
C HIS A 42 18.25 -14.31 0.65
N ALA A 43 18.05 -13.38 -0.29
CA ALA A 43 17.28 -12.17 -0.09
C ALA A 43 16.26 -12.02 -1.21
N VAL A 44 15.02 -11.70 -0.86
CA VAL A 44 13.91 -11.50 -1.78
C VAL A 44 13.42 -10.06 -1.65
N LEU A 45 13.44 -9.32 -2.75
CA LEU A 45 12.84 -7.98 -2.80
C LEU A 45 11.33 -8.12 -2.81
N MET A 46 10.66 -7.51 -1.84
CA MET A 46 9.20 -7.47 -1.81
C MET A 46 8.66 -6.50 -2.87
N PRO A 47 7.42 -6.69 -3.33
CA PRO A 47 6.74 -5.70 -4.15
C PRO A 47 6.79 -4.32 -3.47
N GLN A 48 7.14 -3.29 -4.23
CA GLN A 48 7.18 -1.94 -3.70
C GLN A 48 5.77 -1.48 -3.33
N THR A 49 5.65 -0.87 -2.16
CA THR A 49 4.41 -0.24 -1.72
C THR A 49 4.49 1.24 -2.09
N VAL A 50 3.46 1.71 -2.80
CA VAL A 50 3.30 3.13 -3.15
C VAL A 50 2.08 3.65 -2.42
N THR A 51 2.27 4.71 -1.63
CA THR A 51 1.20 5.41 -0.92
C THR A 51 1.07 6.81 -1.49
N ILE A 52 -0.14 7.18 -1.93
CA ILE A 52 -0.44 8.49 -2.51
C ILE A 52 -1.50 9.17 -1.64
N ALA A 53 -1.20 10.36 -1.13
CA ALA A 53 -2.14 11.22 -0.45
C ALA A 53 -2.49 12.41 -1.35
N GLY A 54 -3.78 12.70 -1.51
CA GLY A 54 -4.26 13.76 -2.40
C GLY A 54 -5.59 14.35 -1.95
N ILE A 55 -6.04 15.35 -2.70
CA ILE A 55 -7.29 16.08 -2.46
C ILE A 55 -8.28 15.75 -3.59
N VAL A 56 -9.55 15.63 -3.21
CA VAL A 56 -10.69 15.65 -4.14
C VAL A 56 -11.53 16.87 -3.80
N VAL A 57 -11.81 17.72 -4.78
CA VAL A 57 -12.64 18.92 -4.62
C VAL A 57 -13.97 18.74 -5.34
N ASP A 58 -15.07 19.09 -4.67
CA ASP A 58 -16.36 19.19 -5.33
C ASP A 58 -16.45 20.54 -6.05
N TYR A 59 -16.55 20.51 -7.38
CA TYR A 59 -16.74 21.72 -8.18
C TYR A 59 -18.22 21.88 -8.52
N GLN A 60 -18.89 22.79 -7.81
CA GLN A 60 -20.23 23.26 -8.17
C GLN A 60 -20.11 24.57 -8.98
N PRO A 61 -20.28 24.55 -10.32
CA PRO A 61 -20.29 25.78 -11.10
C PRO A 61 -21.49 26.66 -10.68
N GLN A 62 -21.21 27.92 -10.34
CA GLN A 62 -22.25 28.90 -10.06
C GLN A 62 -23.01 29.21 -11.35
N ARG A 63 -24.33 29.06 -11.31
CA ARG A 63 -25.24 29.40 -12.41
C ARG A 63 -25.52 30.90 -12.49
#